data_AF-A0ABD2YX99-F1
#
_entry.id   AF-A0ABD2YX99-F1
#
_cell.length_a   1.000
_cell.length_b   1.000
_cell.length_c   1.000
_cell.angle_alpha   90.00
_cell.angle_beta   90.00
_cell.angle_gamma   90.00
#
_symmetry.space_group_name_H-M   'P 1'
#
loop_
_entity.id
_entity.type
_entity.pdbx_description
1 polymer ?
#
loop_
_entity_poly.entity_id
_entity_poly.type
_entity_poly.pdbx_seq_one_letter_code
_entity_poly.pdbx_strand_id
1 'polypeptide(L)'
;MAAEVPGSYHGSLFPKSSSNLMYSSFSLHWLSQIPEEVMKEGSLMWNKGRVSYPRSSNQVIEAFRAGFFSDMEAFIRARSTELAPGGLLVMLIPNRPDGTHPSESHNAHIIVCLSDTLEDMVKEKEGTDQAKGFISESIIETLELRKDLQVFTIADYGCSVGPNIFSSAETIIQAVQHKYKTQAPELKIPEFLVFFNDHVINDFNTLFRTPPPGRQYMAAGVPGSFQGSLFPKSSINLMHSALSLHWLSQVPQEVTEECSKTWNKGRISYPRSSNQVIEAFKARFFSDMEAFIKARSAELAPGGLLVMLLPVRADGSHPSESYGANIIECLGDTLADMVKEGLISEDLVDAFNFPVFFPSVSEVKEVIRSNSYLNIERVDEIHSGVDRSSPGYIQSCKMHVRAASEGILCKYFGQNLTDDIFDRYPENIEQFFKTSRSTHLGKTDKLDKVLLLVLRNGAS
;
A
#
# COMPACT_ATOMS: atom_id res chain seq x y z
N MET A 1 -45.34 -16.70 4.19
CA MET A 1 -44.83 -15.74 5.19
C MET A 1 -43.45 -16.24 5.57
N ALA A 2 -42.38 -15.51 5.21
CA ALA A 2 -41.05 -15.81 5.73
C ALA A 2 -41.00 -15.26 7.16
N ALA A 3 -40.69 -16.11 8.13
CA ALA A 3 -40.53 -15.72 9.52
C ALA A 3 -39.07 -15.91 9.90
N GLU A 4 -38.46 -14.88 10.46
CA GLU A 4 -37.11 -14.95 11.00
C GLU A 4 -37.18 -15.44 12.45
N VAL A 5 -36.42 -16.49 12.77
CA VAL A 5 -36.33 -17.03 14.13
C VAL A 5 -34.93 -16.72 14.66
N PRO A 6 -34.80 -15.81 15.65
CA PRO A 6 -33.51 -15.50 16.23
C PRO A 6 -33.00 -16.66 17.10
N GLY A 7 -31.72 -17.00 16.97
CA GLY A 7 -31.08 -18.03 17.78
C GLY A 7 -29.85 -18.62 17.09
N SER A 8 -29.04 -19.37 17.84
CA SER A 8 -27.94 -20.14 17.25
C SER A 8 -28.52 -21.22 16.35
N TYR A 9 -28.06 -21.25 15.10
CA TYR A 9 -28.42 -22.30 14.16
C TYR A 9 -28.03 -23.70 14.67
N HIS A 10 -27.00 -23.82 15.51
CA HIS A 10 -26.57 -25.08 16.12
C HIS A 10 -27.41 -25.47 17.36
N GLY A 11 -28.30 -24.59 17.83
CA GLY A 11 -29.22 -24.82 18.94
C GLY A 11 -30.67 -25.05 18.49
N SER A 12 -31.57 -25.24 19.46
CA SER A 12 -33.00 -25.39 19.19
C SER A 12 -33.63 -24.06 18.76
N LEU A 13 -34.38 -24.08 17.67
CA LEU A 13 -35.05 -22.94 17.06
C LEU A 13 -36.56 -23.15 16.94
N PHE A 14 -37.00 -24.40 16.80
CA PHE A 14 -38.40 -24.73 16.54
C PHE A 14 -38.96 -25.63 17.65
N PRO A 15 -40.29 -25.65 17.84
CA PRO A 15 -40.91 -26.62 18.72
C PRO A 15 -40.62 -28.07 18.28
N LYS A 16 -40.69 -29.01 19.23
CA LYS A 16 -40.48 -30.43 18.93
C LYS A 16 -41.50 -30.95 17.93
N SER A 17 -41.06 -31.81 17.01
CA SER A 17 -41.90 -32.44 15.97
C SER A 17 -42.74 -31.46 15.14
N SER A 18 -42.24 -30.24 14.93
CA SER A 18 -42.98 -29.16 14.27
C SER A 18 -42.72 -29.04 12.77
N SER A 19 -41.69 -29.70 12.24
CA SER A 19 -41.26 -29.55 10.85
C SER A 19 -41.23 -30.87 10.10
N ASN A 20 -41.85 -30.92 8.91
CA ASN A 20 -41.79 -32.09 8.02
C ASN A 20 -40.60 -32.06 7.05
N LEU A 21 -40.04 -30.88 6.79
CA LEU A 21 -38.87 -30.69 5.94
C LEU A 21 -38.01 -29.56 6.52
N MET A 22 -36.72 -29.83 6.64
CA MET A 22 -35.70 -28.85 6.99
C MET A 22 -34.61 -28.86 5.93
N TYR A 23 -34.13 -27.69 5.56
CA TYR A 23 -33.08 -27.53 4.55
C TYR A 23 -32.02 -26.55 5.04
N SER A 24 -30.76 -26.94 4.88
CA SER A 24 -29.60 -26.11 5.14
C SER A 24 -28.62 -26.17 3.97
N SER A 25 -28.09 -25.02 3.59
CA SER A 25 -27.19 -24.90 2.45
C SER A 25 -26.08 -23.91 2.73
N PHE A 26 -24.84 -24.33 2.51
CA PHE A 26 -23.64 -23.49 2.61
C PHE A 26 -23.48 -22.74 3.94
N SER A 27 -24.01 -23.27 5.05
CA SER A 27 -23.91 -22.62 6.38
C SER A 27 -23.27 -23.50 7.45
N LEU A 28 -23.37 -24.82 7.35
CA LEU A 28 -22.88 -25.78 8.35
C LEU A 28 -21.36 -25.84 8.52
N HIS A 29 -20.59 -25.24 7.61
CA HIS A 29 -19.13 -25.18 7.70
C HIS A 29 -18.62 -24.03 8.58
N TRP A 30 -19.50 -23.13 9.02
CA TRP A 30 -19.15 -22.07 9.97
C TRP A 30 -19.23 -22.61 11.40
N LEU A 31 -18.12 -22.50 12.13
CA LEU A 31 -18.10 -22.85 13.54
C LEU A 31 -18.94 -21.85 14.35
N SER A 32 -19.63 -22.34 15.38
CA SER A 32 -20.36 -21.51 16.34
C SER A 32 -19.41 -20.58 17.10
N GLN A 33 -18.19 -21.07 17.38
CA GLN A 33 -17.11 -20.34 18.04
C GLN A 33 -15.76 -20.83 17.52
N ILE A 34 -14.78 -19.93 17.50
CA ILE A 34 -13.39 -20.29 17.23
C ILE A 34 -12.82 -20.96 18.50
N PRO A 35 -12.10 -22.09 18.41
CA PRO A 35 -11.47 -22.71 19.57
C PRO A 35 -10.59 -21.70 20.33
N GLU A 36 -10.79 -21.52 21.63
CA GLU A 36 -10.09 -20.47 22.39
C GLU A 36 -8.56 -20.64 22.35
N GLU A 37 -8.09 -21.89 22.35
CA GLU A 37 -6.69 -22.23 22.34
C GLU A 37 -5.98 -21.85 21.04
N VAL A 38 -6.72 -21.67 19.93
CA VAL A 38 -6.13 -21.18 18.69
C VAL A 38 -5.91 -19.66 18.69
N MET A 39 -6.62 -18.94 19.56
CA MET A 39 -6.50 -17.48 19.71
C MET A 39 -5.51 -17.07 20.80
N LYS A 40 -5.17 -17.99 21.71
CA LYS A 40 -4.37 -17.69 22.90
C LYS A 40 -2.87 -17.72 22.62
N GLU A 41 -2.21 -16.56 22.75
CA GLU A 41 -0.75 -16.45 22.65
C GLU A 41 -0.04 -17.40 23.64
N GLY A 42 0.98 -18.10 23.14
CA GLY A 42 1.73 -19.11 23.91
C GLY A 42 1.06 -20.49 24.02
N SER A 43 -0.16 -20.67 23.51
CA SER A 43 -0.80 -21.98 23.38
C SER A 43 -0.07 -22.86 22.35
N LEU A 44 -0.03 -24.18 22.58
CA LEU A 44 0.45 -25.16 21.59
C LEU A 44 -0.41 -25.19 20.31
N MET A 45 -1.63 -24.70 20.41
CA MET A 45 -2.59 -24.59 19.29
C MET A 45 -2.68 -23.16 18.76
N TRP A 46 -1.86 -22.23 19.24
CA TRP A 46 -1.94 -20.83 18.81
C TRP A 46 -1.74 -20.69 17.30
N ASN A 47 -2.76 -20.21 16.60
CA ASN A 47 -2.73 -20.02 15.16
C ASN A 47 -2.03 -18.71 14.79
N LYS A 48 -0.77 -18.56 15.22
CA LYS A 48 0.00 -17.32 15.08
C LYS A 48 0.05 -16.86 13.63
N GLY A 49 -0.34 -15.61 13.42
CA GLY A 49 -0.23 -14.91 12.13
C GLY A 49 -1.23 -15.35 11.06
N ARG A 50 -2.13 -16.30 11.35
CA ARG A 50 -3.06 -16.86 10.36
C ARG A 50 -4.50 -16.64 10.79
N VAL A 51 -5.34 -16.24 9.84
CA VAL A 51 -6.79 -16.06 10.06
C VAL A 51 -7.60 -17.32 9.72
N SER A 52 -6.95 -18.37 9.22
CA SER A 52 -7.59 -19.63 8.84
C SER A 52 -6.70 -20.83 9.18
N TYR A 53 -7.29 -22.03 9.24
CA TYR A 53 -6.62 -23.29 9.58
C TYR A 53 -6.01 -24.11 8.42
N PRO A 54 -6.35 -23.93 7.12
CA PRO A 54 -5.92 -24.86 6.09
C PRO A 54 -4.40 -25.06 5.93
N ARG A 55 -3.60 -24.03 6.23
CA ARG A 55 -2.13 -24.05 6.18
C ARG A 55 -1.48 -24.00 7.58
N SER A 56 -2.25 -24.30 8.62
CA SER A 56 -1.79 -24.26 10.01
C SER A 56 -1.16 -25.58 10.45
N SER A 57 -0.66 -25.63 11.69
CA SER A 57 -0.15 -26.87 12.25
C SER A 57 -1.26 -27.91 12.40
N ASN A 58 -0.88 -29.19 12.43
CA ASN A 58 -1.84 -30.29 12.64
C ASN A 58 -2.65 -30.10 13.93
N GLN A 59 -2.06 -29.54 14.99
CA GLN A 59 -2.80 -29.29 16.23
C GLN A 59 -3.91 -28.24 16.04
N VAL A 60 -3.65 -27.18 15.27
CA VAL A 60 -4.67 -26.17 14.94
C VAL A 60 -5.75 -26.79 14.05
N ILE A 61 -5.36 -27.56 13.03
CA ILE A 61 -6.31 -28.24 12.13
C ILE A 61 -7.24 -29.15 12.94
N GLU A 62 -6.69 -29.94 13.87
CA GLU A 62 -7.49 -30.82 14.73
C GLU A 62 -8.38 -30.04 15.71
N ALA A 63 -7.97 -28.87 16.20
CA ALA A 63 -8.83 -28.02 17.03
C ALA A 63 -10.05 -27.50 16.26
N PHE A 64 -9.85 -27.01 15.04
CA PHE A 64 -10.96 -26.61 14.15
C PHE A 64 -11.86 -27.80 13.78
N ARG A 65 -11.26 -28.97 13.55
CA ARG A 65 -11.99 -30.21 13.27
C ARG A 65 -12.85 -30.64 14.46
N ALA A 66 -12.32 -30.56 15.68
CA ALA A 66 -13.06 -30.88 16.90
C ALA A 66 -14.24 -29.91 17.11
N GLY A 67 -14.03 -28.62 16.88
CA GLY A 67 -15.10 -27.61 16.90
C GLY A 67 -16.21 -27.94 15.90
N PHE A 68 -15.85 -28.28 14.66
CA PHE A 68 -16.81 -28.66 13.62
C PHE A 68 -17.64 -29.87 14.03
N PHE A 69 -17.00 -30.92 14.57
CA PHE A 69 -17.73 -32.10 15.04
C PHE A 69 -18.69 -31.76 16.18
N SER A 70 -18.28 -30.93 17.14
CA SER A 70 -19.14 -30.49 18.24
C SER A 70 -20.36 -29.73 17.74
N ASP A 71 -20.16 -28.80 16.81
CA ASP A 71 -21.23 -28.01 16.22
C ASP A 71 -22.19 -28.86 15.37
N MET A 72 -21.66 -29.76 14.55
CA MET A 72 -22.46 -30.69 13.76
C MET A 72 -23.29 -31.61 14.64
N GLU A 73 -22.73 -32.11 15.74
CA GLU A 73 -23.47 -32.93 16.70
C GLU A 73 -24.60 -32.13 17.36
N ALA A 74 -24.32 -30.90 17.80
CA ALA A 74 -25.31 -30.01 18.39
C ALA A 74 -26.45 -29.71 17.39
N PHE A 75 -26.10 -29.38 16.15
CA PHE A 75 -27.05 -29.14 15.08
C PHE A 75 -27.93 -30.37 14.81
N ILE A 76 -27.34 -31.55 14.58
CA ILE A 76 -28.09 -32.78 14.29
C ILE A 76 -29.00 -33.12 15.46
N ARG A 77 -28.50 -33.01 16.70
CA ARG A 77 -29.29 -33.23 17.91
C ARG A 77 -30.49 -32.30 17.97
N ALA A 78 -30.29 -30.99 17.77
CA ALA A 78 -31.38 -30.02 17.76
C ALA A 78 -32.42 -30.36 16.68
N ARG A 79 -32.00 -30.50 15.42
CA ARG A 79 -32.90 -30.79 14.29
C ARG A 79 -33.63 -32.13 14.44
N SER A 80 -32.99 -33.14 15.01
CA SER A 80 -33.62 -34.45 15.25
C SER A 80 -34.84 -34.37 16.18
N THR A 81 -34.85 -33.42 17.12
CA THR A 81 -35.98 -33.23 18.03
C THR A 81 -37.10 -32.38 17.42
N GLU A 82 -36.76 -31.53 16.46
CA GLU A 82 -37.68 -30.59 15.81
C GLU A 82 -38.38 -31.19 14.59
N LEU A 83 -37.74 -32.17 13.93
CA LEU A 83 -38.33 -32.92 12.84
C LEU A 83 -39.47 -33.81 13.34
N ALA A 84 -40.60 -33.75 12.64
CA ALA A 84 -41.69 -34.68 12.84
C ALA A 84 -41.26 -36.10 12.41
N PRO A 85 -41.84 -37.16 12.98
CA PRO A 85 -41.61 -38.53 12.52
C PRO A 85 -41.84 -38.67 11.01
N GLY A 86 -40.86 -39.21 10.29
CA GLY A 86 -40.88 -39.31 8.83
C GLY A 86 -40.51 -38.02 8.07
N GLY A 87 -40.15 -36.95 8.79
CA GLY A 87 -39.64 -35.71 8.20
C GLY A 87 -38.24 -35.85 7.61
N LEU A 88 -37.89 -34.93 6.72
CA LEU A 88 -36.62 -34.93 5.98
C LEU A 88 -35.72 -33.76 6.38
N LEU A 89 -34.42 -34.04 6.51
CA LEU A 89 -33.37 -33.04 6.63
C LEU A 89 -32.48 -33.10 5.39
N VAL A 90 -32.43 -32.00 4.64
CA VAL A 90 -31.57 -31.86 3.47
C VAL A 90 -30.42 -30.92 3.83
N MET A 91 -29.18 -31.40 3.65
CA MET A 91 -27.97 -30.63 3.94
C MET A 91 -27.09 -30.55 2.70
N LEU A 92 -26.79 -29.33 2.27
CA LEU A 92 -25.77 -29.04 1.26
C LEU A 92 -24.57 -28.40 1.95
N ILE A 93 -23.50 -29.18 2.11
CA ILE A 93 -22.31 -28.78 2.83
C ILE A 93 -21.13 -28.79 1.85
N PRO A 94 -20.35 -27.69 1.75
CA PRO A 94 -19.06 -27.72 1.08
C PRO A 94 -18.21 -28.85 1.65
N ASN A 95 -17.70 -29.70 0.79
CA ASN A 95 -16.85 -30.80 1.21
C ASN A 95 -15.45 -30.63 0.65
N ARG A 96 -14.59 -31.50 1.15
CA ARG A 96 -13.24 -31.74 0.66
C ARG A 96 -13.12 -33.25 0.46
N PRO A 97 -12.47 -33.73 -0.62
CA PRO A 97 -12.30 -35.16 -0.84
C PRO A 97 -11.59 -35.85 0.33
N ASP A 98 -12.02 -37.08 0.64
CA ASP A 98 -11.41 -37.86 1.72
C ASP A 98 -9.90 -38.06 1.48
N GLY A 99 -9.12 -37.96 2.57
CA GLY A 99 -7.68 -38.15 2.53
C GLY A 99 -6.85 -36.98 1.97
N THR A 100 -7.47 -35.96 1.39
CA THR A 100 -6.73 -34.74 0.97
C THR A 100 -6.35 -33.89 2.18
N HIS A 101 -5.33 -33.04 2.08
CA HIS A 101 -4.97 -32.09 3.14
C HIS A 101 -5.85 -30.81 3.04
N PRO A 102 -6.18 -30.08 4.13
CA PRO A 102 -7.08 -28.92 4.04
C PRO A 102 -6.58 -27.84 3.07
N SER A 103 -5.26 -27.65 2.99
CA SER A 103 -4.61 -26.72 2.06
C SER A 103 -4.78 -27.05 0.58
N GLU A 104 -5.17 -28.28 0.24
CA GLU A 104 -5.32 -28.77 -1.14
C GLU A 104 -6.78 -28.71 -1.61
N SER A 105 -7.71 -28.27 -0.74
CA SER A 105 -9.11 -28.16 -1.10
C SER A 105 -9.37 -26.93 -1.95
N HIS A 106 -10.07 -27.10 -3.09
CA HIS A 106 -10.51 -25.98 -3.94
C HIS A 106 -11.24 -24.87 -3.15
N ASN A 107 -12.09 -25.28 -2.18
CA ASN A 107 -12.85 -24.37 -1.32
C ASN A 107 -11.95 -23.61 -0.30
N ALA A 108 -10.79 -24.17 0.06
CA ALA A 108 -9.85 -23.52 0.98
C ALA A 108 -9.09 -22.38 0.30
N HIS A 109 -8.92 -22.39 -1.04
CA HIS A 109 -8.16 -21.37 -1.76
C HIS A 109 -8.69 -19.95 -1.54
N ILE A 110 -10.02 -19.76 -1.46
CA ILE A 110 -10.61 -18.42 -1.25
C ILE A 110 -10.20 -17.84 0.12
N ILE A 111 -10.32 -18.63 1.18
CA ILE A 111 -9.98 -18.19 2.56
C ILE A 111 -8.46 -18.04 2.72
N VAL A 112 -7.70 -18.89 2.04
CA VAL A 112 -6.24 -18.82 2.02
C VAL A 112 -5.75 -17.57 1.30
N CYS A 113 -6.33 -17.18 0.17
CA CYS A 113 -5.99 -15.93 -0.51
C CYS A 113 -6.26 -14.71 0.38
N LEU A 114 -7.37 -14.70 1.12
CA LEU A 114 -7.64 -13.65 2.12
C LEU A 114 -6.56 -13.63 3.22
N SER A 115 -6.15 -14.81 3.69
CA SER A 115 -5.11 -14.94 4.72
C SER A 115 -3.77 -14.38 4.23
N ASP A 116 -3.34 -14.78 3.03
CA ASP A 116 -2.10 -14.32 2.40
C ASP A 116 -2.12 -12.80 2.20
N THR A 117 -3.26 -12.25 1.77
CA THR A 117 -3.44 -10.79 1.60
C THR A 117 -3.27 -10.05 2.92
N LEU A 118 -3.88 -10.54 4.01
CA LEU A 118 -3.78 -9.93 5.33
C LEU A 118 -2.35 -10.03 5.91
N GLU A 119 -1.68 -11.17 5.73
CA GLU A 119 -0.28 -11.32 6.15
C GLU A 119 0.64 -10.33 5.43
N ASP A 120 0.44 -10.11 4.13
CA ASP A 120 1.25 -9.17 3.35
C ASP A 120 0.94 -7.71 3.72
N MET A 121 -0.31 -7.36 4.02
CA MET A 121 -0.67 -6.05 4.59
C MET A 121 0.03 -5.78 5.93
N VAL A 122 0.18 -6.80 6.78
CA VAL A 122 0.93 -6.66 8.05
C VAL A 122 2.40 -6.36 7.79
N LYS A 123 3.04 -7.07 6.86
CA LYS A 123 4.46 -6.82 6.50
C LYS A 123 4.66 -5.45 5.84
N GLU A 124 3.70 -4.99 5.03
CA GLU A 124 3.74 -3.63 4.46
C GLU A 124 3.66 -2.55 5.55
N LYS A 125 2.83 -2.81 6.57
CA LYS A 125 2.76 -1.96 7.76
C LYS A 125 4.09 -1.93 8.53
N GLU A 126 4.81 -3.05 8.65
CA GLU A 126 6.14 -3.08 9.29
C GLU A 126 7.14 -2.13 8.60
N GLY A 127 7.16 -2.09 7.27
CA GLY A 127 8.01 -1.14 6.53
C GLY A 127 7.61 0.32 6.75
N THR A 128 6.31 0.59 6.88
CA THR A 128 5.79 1.92 7.25
C THR A 128 6.17 2.31 8.68
N ASP A 129 6.10 1.37 9.61
CA ASP A 129 6.46 1.59 11.02
C ASP A 129 7.98 1.76 11.19
N GLN A 130 8.80 1.08 10.37
CA GLN A 130 10.23 1.33 10.29
C GLN A 130 10.54 2.77 9.87
N ALA A 131 9.87 3.27 8.81
CA ALA A 131 10.02 4.66 8.37
C ALA A 131 9.64 5.66 9.47
N LYS A 132 8.53 5.41 10.19
CA LYS A 132 8.12 6.25 11.34
C LYS A 132 9.15 6.26 12.47
N GLY A 133 9.79 5.12 12.73
CA GLY A 133 10.90 5.01 13.68
C GLY A 133 12.04 5.94 13.29
N PHE A 134 12.51 5.85 12.04
CA PHE A 134 13.58 6.70 11.53
C PHE A 134 13.23 8.19 11.55
N ILE A 135 11.98 8.55 11.22
CA ILE A 135 11.50 9.94 11.31
C ILE A 135 11.57 10.45 12.75
N SER A 136 11.14 9.64 13.70
CA SER A 136 11.12 10.02 15.12
C SER A 136 12.54 10.21 15.66
N GLU A 137 13.43 9.27 15.40
CA GLU A 137 14.87 9.36 15.75
C GLU A 137 15.49 10.61 15.15
N SER A 138 15.30 10.83 13.85
CA SER A 138 15.83 11.97 13.10
C SER A 138 15.39 13.31 13.69
N ILE A 139 14.12 13.44 14.07
CA ILE A 139 13.61 14.65 14.73
C ILE A 139 14.30 14.84 16.08
N ILE A 140 14.38 13.78 16.89
CA ILE A 140 14.96 13.82 18.24
C ILE A 140 16.46 14.17 18.20
N GLU A 141 17.19 13.76 17.17
CA GLU A 141 18.62 14.02 17.02
C GLU A 141 18.89 15.38 16.38
N THR A 142 18.26 15.68 15.25
CA THR A 142 18.69 16.79 14.37
C THR A 142 17.90 18.08 14.56
N LEU A 143 16.60 18.02 14.89
CA LEU A 143 15.76 19.22 14.89
C LEU A 143 16.19 20.23 15.96
N GLU A 144 16.53 21.46 15.56
CA GLU A 144 16.88 22.52 16.51
C GLU A 144 15.63 23.12 17.17
N LEU A 145 15.60 23.13 18.50
CA LEU A 145 14.51 23.72 19.27
C LEU A 145 14.66 25.25 19.35
N ARG A 146 13.55 25.96 19.16
CA ARG A 146 13.53 27.43 19.20
C ARG A 146 12.67 27.93 20.36
N LYS A 147 13.20 28.91 21.11
CA LYS A 147 12.57 29.47 22.32
C LYS A 147 11.31 30.28 22.02
N ASP A 148 11.33 31.06 20.94
CA ASP A 148 10.25 32.00 20.60
C ASP A 148 9.27 31.46 19.56
N LEU A 149 9.35 30.16 19.25
CA LEU A 149 8.47 29.54 18.26
C LEU A 149 7.08 29.32 18.86
N GLN A 150 6.09 30.09 18.38
CA GLN A 150 4.70 29.93 18.80
C GLN A 150 3.99 28.82 18.02
N VAL A 151 4.27 28.71 16.72
CA VAL A 151 3.64 27.72 15.83
C VAL A 151 4.71 26.91 15.12
N PHE A 152 4.65 25.59 15.25
CA PHE A 152 5.46 24.64 14.49
C PHE A 152 4.69 24.20 13.24
N THR A 153 5.18 24.60 12.08
CA THR A 153 4.54 24.34 10.78
C THR A 153 5.10 23.08 10.12
N ILE A 154 4.20 22.19 9.71
CA ILE A 154 4.51 20.95 8.99
C ILE A 154 3.83 21.03 7.62
N ALA A 155 4.54 20.69 6.55
CA ALA A 155 3.93 20.54 5.23
C ALA A 155 4.17 19.13 4.69
N ASP A 156 3.10 18.48 4.27
CA ASP A 156 3.14 17.19 3.58
C ASP A 156 2.86 17.38 2.09
N TYR A 157 3.72 16.82 1.23
CA TYR A 157 3.61 16.91 -0.22
C TYR A 157 3.19 15.55 -0.82
N GLY A 158 2.05 15.54 -1.51
CA GLY A 158 1.43 14.32 -2.02
C GLY A 158 0.61 13.61 -0.95
N CYS A 159 -0.28 14.34 -0.28
CA CYS A 159 -1.02 13.85 0.87
C CYS A 159 -2.13 12.84 0.54
N SER A 160 -2.58 12.81 -0.73
CA SER A 160 -3.77 12.08 -1.16
C SER A 160 -4.97 12.40 -0.26
N VAL A 161 -5.74 11.38 0.16
CA VAL A 161 -6.98 11.51 0.94
C VAL A 161 -6.92 10.85 2.33
N GLY A 162 -5.75 10.36 2.73
CA GLY A 162 -5.54 9.61 3.99
C GLY A 162 -5.87 8.10 3.91
N PRO A 163 -5.70 7.34 5.02
CA PRO A 163 -5.39 7.80 6.38
C PRO A 163 -3.91 7.96 6.70
N ASN A 164 -3.01 7.47 5.83
CA ASN A 164 -1.56 7.39 6.11
C ASN A 164 -0.96 8.75 6.52
N ILE A 165 -1.43 9.83 5.89
CA ILE A 165 -1.02 11.19 6.20
C ILE A 165 -1.24 11.59 7.67
N PHE A 166 -2.39 11.24 8.24
CA PHE A 166 -2.68 11.59 9.63
C PHE A 166 -1.73 10.88 10.59
N SER A 167 -1.40 9.61 10.28
CA SER A 167 -0.44 8.85 11.07
C SER A 167 0.96 9.45 10.99
N SER A 168 1.42 9.86 9.80
CA SER A 168 2.73 10.53 9.64
C SER A 168 2.79 11.87 10.39
N ALA A 169 1.75 12.69 10.28
CA ALA A 169 1.66 13.96 10.99
C ALA A 169 1.69 13.76 12.52
N GLU A 170 0.95 12.77 13.04
CA GLU A 170 0.97 12.42 14.46
C GLU A 170 2.34 11.94 14.92
N THR A 171 3.01 11.06 14.15
CA THR A 171 4.38 10.61 14.45
C THR A 171 5.34 11.80 14.56
N ILE A 172 5.30 12.72 13.60
CA ILE A 172 6.15 13.92 13.61
C ILE A 172 5.85 14.78 14.85
N ILE A 173 4.57 15.07 15.11
CA ILE A 173 4.15 15.90 16.25
C ILE A 173 4.58 15.29 17.56
N GLN A 174 4.36 13.98 17.74
CA GLN A 174 4.76 13.25 18.95
C GLN A 174 6.28 13.29 19.15
N ALA A 175 7.07 13.12 18.10
CA ALA A 175 8.53 13.22 18.18
C ALA A 175 9.00 14.62 18.57
N VAL A 176 8.39 15.67 17.99
CA VAL A 176 8.70 17.07 18.35
C VAL A 176 8.31 17.34 19.80
N GLN A 177 7.08 16.99 20.21
CA GLN A 177 6.62 17.14 21.59
C GLN A 177 7.52 16.39 22.59
N HIS A 178 7.95 15.18 22.24
CA HIS A 178 8.86 14.39 23.05
C HIS A 178 10.19 15.12 23.21
N LYS A 179 10.79 15.61 22.12
CA LYS A 179 12.04 16.37 22.16
C LYS A 179 11.96 17.62 23.04
N TYR A 180 10.89 18.41 22.92
CA TYR A 180 10.66 19.57 23.80
C TYR A 180 10.62 19.15 25.28
N LYS A 181 9.86 18.10 25.61
CA LYS A 181 9.72 17.63 27.01
C LYS A 181 11.01 17.11 27.61
N THR A 182 11.87 16.47 26.81
CA THR A 182 13.09 15.81 27.31
C THR A 182 14.33 16.68 27.23
N GLN A 183 14.46 17.52 26.21
CA GLN A 183 15.68 18.30 25.96
C GLN A 183 15.53 19.80 26.26
N ALA A 184 14.30 20.33 26.37
CA ALA A 184 14.06 21.73 26.72
C ALA A 184 12.75 21.91 27.52
N PRO A 185 12.62 21.25 28.69
CA PRO A 185 11.39 21.24 29.49
C PRO A 185 10.95 22.64 29.97
N GLU A 186 11.86 23.61 29.97
CA GLU A 186 11.59 25.02 30.29
C GLU A 186 10.89 25.78 29.15
N LEU A 187 10.93 25.26 27.92
CA LEU A 187 10.31 25.88 26.77
C LEU A 187 8.85 25.46 26.63
N LYS A 188 8.00 26.41 26.26
CA LYS A 188 6.61 26.11 25.90
C LYS A 188 6.60 25.32 24.59
N ILE A 189 5.86 24.21 24.58
CA ILE A 189 5.60 23.44 23.35
C ILE A 189 4.78 24.31 22.39
N PRO A 190 5.19 24.48 21.13
CA PRO A 190 4.47 25.28 20.15
C PRO A 190 3.12 24.64 19.77
N GLU A 191 2.20 25.45 19.25
CA GLU A 191 1.02 24.95 18.55
C GLU A 191 1.41 24.35 17.20
N PHE A 192 0.70 23.33 16.73
CA PHE A 192 1.04 22.65 15.47
C PHE A 192 0.07 23.04 14.37
N LEU A 193 0.60 23.41 13.20
CA LEU A 193 -0.16 23.64 11.97
C LEU A 193 0.36 22.73 10.87
N VAL A 194 -0.51 21.86 10.35
CA VAL A 194 -0.19 20.91 9.29
C VAL A 194 -0.83 21.37 7.98
N PHE A 195 -0.02 21.52 6.95
CA PHE A 195 -0.44 21.76 5.58
C PHE A 195 -0.43 20.46 4.80
N PHE A 196 -1.55 20.14 4.18
CA PHE A 196 -1.71 18.99 3.31
C PHE A 196 -1.69 19.47 1.85
N ASN A 197 -0.61 19.20 1.13
CA ASN A 197 -0.50 19.53 -0.28
C ASN A 197 -0.73 18.30 -1.17
N ASP A 198 -1.51 18.53 -2.23
CA ASP A 198 -1.65 17.61 -3.35
C ASP A 198 -2.06 18.40 -4.60
N HIS A 199 -2.17 17.74 -5.73
CA HIS A 199 -2.71 18.32 -6.96
C HIS A 199 -4.10 18.94 -6.74
N VAL A 200 -4.41 19.96 -7.54
CA VAL A 200 -5.70 20.67 -7.47
C VAL A 200 -6.91 19.74 -7.64
N ILE A 201 -6.72 18.65 -8.38
CA ILE A 201 -7.76 17.64 -8.65
C ILE A 201 -7.95 16.62 -7.51
N ASN A 202 -7.11 16.65 -6.48
CA ASN A 202 -7.23 15.74 -5.34
C ASN A 202 -8.54 15.98 -4.58
N ASP A 203 -9.07 14.93 -3.96
CA ASP A 203 -10.30 15.00 -3.19
C ASP A 203 -10.05 15.48 -1.74
N PHE A 204 -9.77 16.78 -1.62
CA PHE A 204 -9.62 17.44 -0.32
C PHE A 204 -10.89 17.35 0.54
N ASN A 205 -12.08 17.16 -0.04
CA ASN A 205 -13.30 17.02 0.74
C ASN A 205 -13.28 15.71 1.54
N THR A 206 -12.83 14.62 0.93
CA THR A 206 -12.63 13.35 1.63
C THR A 206 -11.55 13.50 2.70
N LEU A 207 -10.40 14.11 2.37
CA LEU A 207 -9.33 14.38 3.34
C LEU A 207 -9.82 15.15 4.57
N PHE A 208 -10.67 16.16 4.41
CA PHE A 208 -11.17 16.96 5.54
C PHE A 208 -12.29 16.30 6.35
N ARG A 209 -12.89 15.21 5.85
CA ARG A 209 -13.91 14.43 6.58
C ARG A 209 -13.32 13.28 7.41
N THR A 210 -12.13 12.83 7.07
CA THR A 210 -11.46 11.66 7.65
C THR A 210 -10.38 11.91 8.73
N PRO A 211 -10.07 13.14 9.22
CA PRO A 211 -9.06 13.28 10.29
C PRO A 211 -9.46 12.57 11.58
N PRO A 212 -8.49 12.06 12.36
CA PRO A 212 -8.77 11.35 13.61
C PRO A 212 -9.39 12.28 14.66
N PRO A 213 -10.32 11.77 15.49
CA PRO A 213 -10.89 12.53 16.60
C PRO A 213 -9.79 12.86 17.62
N GLY A 214 -9.78 14.09 18.13
CA GLY A 214 -8.81 14.52 19.15
C GLY A 214 -7.44 14.91 18.62
N ARG A 215 -7.28 15.13 17.29
CA ARG A 215 -6.04 15.66 16.71
C ARG A 215 -5.56 16.92 17.43
N GLN A 216 -4.25 16.98 17.70
CA GLN A 216 -3.62 18.08 18.46
C GLN A 216 -2.97 19.14 17.56
N TYR A 217 -3.51 19.35 16.36
CA TYR A 217 -2.97 20.29 15.38
C TYR A 217 -4.09 20.94 14.56
N MET A 218 -3.83 22.15 14.09
CA MET A 218 -4.61 22.83 13.05
C MET A 218 -4.25 22.25 11.69
N ALA A 219 -5.21 22.23 10.75
CA ALA A 219 -4.99 21.70 9.41
C ALA A 219 -5.42 22.69 8.33
N ALA A 220 -4.69 22.71 7.22
CA ALA A 220 -5.05 23.43 6.01
C ALA A 220 -4.68 22.60 4.78
N GLY A 221 -5.49 22.69 3.71
CA GLY A 221 -5.16 22.12 2.41
C GLY A 221 -4.48 23.14 1.52
N VAL A 222 -3.53 22.69 0.71
CA VAL A 222 -2.75 23.52 -0.21
C VAL A 222 -2.80 22.89 -1.60
N PRO A 223 -3.80 23.23 -2.43
CA PRO A 223 -3.91 22.66 -3.76
C PRO A 223 -2.84 23.22 -4.70
N GLY A 224 -2.06 22.36 -5.34
CA GLY A 224 -1.02 22.76 -6.28
C GLY A 224 0.05 21.70 -6.49
N SER A 225 0.79 21.82 -7.60
CA SER A 225 1.95 20.96 -7.88
C SER A 225 3.10 21.31 -6.94
N PHE A 226 3.66 20.30 -6.26
CA PHE A 226 4.80 20.48 -5.38
C PHE A 226 6.10 20.76 -6.14
N GLN A 227 6.17 20.60 -7.46
CA GLN A 227 7.37 20.99 -8.22
C GLN A 227 7.57 22.52 -8.19
N GLY A 228 6.52 23.31 -7.94
CA GLY A 228 6.57 24.76 -7.81
C GLY A 228 6.60 25.26 -6.36
N SER A 229 6.62 26.59 -6.20
CA SER A 229 6.45 27.25 -4.89
C SER A 229 5.00 27.21 -4.43
N LEU A 230 4.79 26.85 -3.16
CA LEU A 230 3.51 26.70 -2.50
C LEU A 230 3.41 27.55 -1.22
N PHE A 231 4.54 27.93 -0.64
CA PHE A 231 4.59 28.63 0.63
C PHE A 231 5.47 29.89 0.57
N PRO A 232 5.29 30.85 1.50
CA PRO A 232 6.24 31.93 1.70
C PRO A 232 7.65 31.42 2.05
N LYS A 233 8.67 32.26 1.83
CA LYS A 233 10.04 31.91 2.18
C LYS A 233 10.18 31.68 3.69
N SER A 234 10.91 30.63 4.05
CA SER A 234 11.26 30.28 5.44
C SER A 234 10.05 30.11 6.38
N SER A 235 8.89 29.68 5.88
CA SER A 235 7.65 29.58 6.67
C SER A 235 7.34 28.18 7.20
N ILE A 236 7.96 27.12 6.66
CA ILE A 236 7.68 25.73 7.04
C ILE A 236 8.81 25.18 7.91
N ASN A 237 8.53 24.55 9.05
CA ASN A 237 9.59 24.05 9.93
C ASN A 237 9.99 22.61 9.63
N LEU A 238 9.03 21.79 9.21
CA LEU A 238 9.28 20.43 8.76
C LEU A 238 8.48 20.13 7.50
N MET A 239 9.14 19.55 6.52
CA MET A 239 8.55 19.10 5.27
C MET A 239 8.61 17.58 5.22
N HIS A 240 7.54 16.95 4.77
CA HIS A 240 7.44 15.51 4.60
C HIS A 240 6.90 15.20 3.20
N SER A 241 7.43 14.18 2.56
CA SER A 241 6.92 13.66 1.30
C SER A 241 7.15 12.16 1.26
N ALA A 242 6.06 11.38 1.17
CA ALA A 242 6.13 9.94 1.08
C ALA A 242 5.53 9.44 -0.23
N LEU A 243 6.29 8.59 -0.94
CA LEU A 243 5.87 7.87 -2.13
C LEU A 243 5.21 8.76 -3.21
N SER A 244 5.67 10.01 -3.33
CA SER A 244 5.08 10.99 -4.26
C SER A 244 6.09 11.55 -5.26
N LEU A 245 7.37 11.64 -4.89
CA LEU A 245 8.43 12.24 -5.72
C LEU A 245 8.86 11.40 -6.94
N HIS A 246 8.39 10.16 -7.05
CA HIS A 246 8.63 9.31 -8.22
C HIS A 246 7.64 9.61 -9.36
N TRP A 247 6.57 10.36 -9.09
CA TRP A 247 5.66 10.86 -10.11
C TRP A 247 6.28 12.05 -10.83
N LEU A 248 6.40 11.92 -12.14
CA LEU A 248 6.84 13.00 -13.01
C LEU A 248 5.72 14.02 -13.18
N SER A 249 6.06 15.29 -13.30
CA SER A 249 5.05 16.33 -13.53
C SER A 249 4.38 16.21 -14.90
N GLN A 250 5.05 15.57 -15.86
CA GLN A 250 4.54 15.20 -17.17
C GLN A 250 5.40 14.12 -17.81
N VAL A 251 4.86 13.44 -18.81
CA VAL A 251 5.61 12.56 -19.72
C VAL A 251 6.61 13.40 -20.54
N PRO A 252 7.85 12.92 -20.78
CA PRO A 252 8.77 13.55 -21.74
C PRO A 252 8.13 13.64 -23.13
N GLN A 253 8.08 14.82 -23.73
CA GLN A 253 7.33 15.00 -24.98
C GLN A 253 7.92 14.18 -26.13
N GLU A 254 9.24 14.06 -26.16
CA GLU A 254 9.99 13.33 -27.19
C GLU A 254 9.71 11.83 -27.21
N VAL A 255 9.09 11.26 -26.16
CA VAL A 255 8.73 9.82 -26.11
C VAL A 255 7.35 9.52 -26.69
N THR A 256 6.52 10.54 -26.96
CA THR A 256 5.19 10.38 -27.55
C THR A 256 5.12 10.78 -29.02
N GLU A 257 6.19 11.36 -29.57
CA GLU A 257 6.25 11.85 -30.95
C GLU A 257 6.67 10.73 -31.92
N GLU A 258 5.76 10.25 -32.78
CA GLU A 258 6.01 9.13 -33.73
C GLU A 258 7.26 9.32 -34.61
N CYS A 259 7.57 10.56 -34.99
CA CYS A 259 8.74 10.88 -35.82
C CYS A 259 10.05 11.01 -35.02
N SER A 260 9.99 10.95 -33.68
CA SER A 260 11.14 11.04 -32.79
C SER A 260 11.90 9.73 -32.76
N LYS A 261 13.24 9.80 -32.73
CA LYS A 261 14.08 8.62 -32.47
C LYS A 261 13.88 8.07 -31.05
N THR A 262 13.31 8.89 -30.17
CA THR A 262 13.02 8.60 -28.77
C THR A 262 11.57 8.14 -28.57
N TRP A 263 10.79 7.93 -29.62
CA TRP A 263 9.42 7.44 -29.51
C TRP A 263 9.35 6.08 -28.80
N ASN A 264 8.53 5.98 -27.75
CA ASN A 264 8.40 4.78 -26.93
C ASN A 264 7.39 3.78 -27.50
N LYS A 265 7.55 3.42 -28.79
CA LYS A 265 6.61 2.53 -29.48
C LYS A 265 6.41 1.19 -28.77
N GLY A 266 5.16 0.76 -28.65
CA GLY A 266 4.72 -0.53 -28.13
C GLY A 266 4.88 -0.68 -26.62
N ARG A 267 5.16 0.42 -25.91
CA ARG A 267 5.44 0.42 -24.47
C ARG A 267 4.82 1.63 -23.80
N ILE A 268 4.51 1.46 -22.52
CA ILE A 268 3.94 2.54 -21.71
C ILE A 268 4.93 3.10 -20.70
N SER A 269 6.12 2.54 -20.55
CA SER A 269 7.15 3.08 -19.65
C SER A 269 8.55 2.81 -20.18
N TYR A 270 9.56 3.32 -19.48
CA TYR A 270 10.96 3.40 -19.91
C TYR A 270 11.90 2.21 -19.60
N PRO A 271 11.71 1.36 -18.56
CA PRO A 271 12.75 0.45 -18.08
C PRO A 271 13.27 -0.55 -19.11
N ARG A 272 12.41 -1.01 -20.02
CA ARG A 272 12.75 -1.98 -21.09
C ARG A 272 12.84 -1.33 -22.48
N SER A 273 12.93 0.00 -22.53
CA SER A 273 12.97 0.79 -23.76
C SER A 273 14.41 1.08 -24.20
N SER A 274 14.57 1.86 -25.28
CA SER A 274 15.89 2.29 -25.73
C SER A 274 16.56 3.21 -24.71
N ASN A 275 17.90 3.29 -24.74
CA ASN A 275 18.64 4.22 -23.88
C ASN A 275 18.17 5.67 -24.05
N GLN A 276 17.72 6.07 -25.24
CA GLN A 276 17.21 7.42 -25.49
C GLN A 276 15.92 7.69 -24.70
N VAL A 277 15.01 6.71 -24.62
CA VAL A 277 13.79 6.81 -23.80
C VAL A 277 14.16 6.87 -22.32
N ILE A 278 15.07 6.00 -21.87
CA ILE A 278 15.54 5.98 -20.48
C ILE A 278 16.11 7.34 -20.07
N GLU A 279 16.99 7.91 -20.91
CA GLU A 279 17.59 9.22 -20.65
C GLU A 279 16.55 10.36 -20.69
N ALA A 280 15.53 10.30 -21.54
CA ALA A 280 14.46 11.30 -21.55
C ALA A 280 13.64 11.30 -20.24
N PHE A 281 13.26 10.12 -19.75
CA PHE A 281 12.58 9.98 -18.45
C PHE A 281 13.48 10.41 -17.28
N LYS A 282 14.77 10.05 -17.33
CA LYS A 282 15.75 10.48 -16.34
C LYS A 282 15.92 12.01 -16.34
N ALA A 283 16.07 12.63 -17.50
CA ALA A 283 16.19 14.08 -17.61
C ALA A 283 14.95 14.81 -17.05
N ARG A 284 13.74 14.29 -17.32
CA ARG A 284 12.50 14.79 -16.73
C ARG A 284 12.50 14.68 -15.21
N PHE A 285 12.89 13.54 -14.66
CA PHE A 285 13.00 13.33 -13.22
C PHE A 285 13.97 14.32 -12.57
N PHE A 286 15.17 14.49 -13.12
CA PHE A 286 16.16 15.44 -12.62
C PHE A 286 15.60 16.87 -12.62
N SER A 287 14.97 17.29 -13.73
CA SER A 287 14.34 18.61 -13.81
C SER A 287 13.23 18.81 -12.78
N ASP A 288 12.38 17.79 -12.55
CA ASP A 288 11.31 17.84 -11.56
C ASP A 288 11.84 17.90 -10.13
N MET A 289 12.84 17.08 -9.81
CA MET A 289 13.49 17.06 -8.50
C MET A 289 14.27 18.34 -8.23
N GLU A 290 14.95 18.91 -9.21
CA GLU A 290 15.64 20.20 -9.07
C GLU A 290 14.64 21.33 -8.76
N ALA A 291 13.51 21.35 -9.47
CA ALA A 291 12.45 22.33 -9.24
C ALA A 291 11.87 22.17 -7.82
N PHE A 292 11.56 20.94 -7.41
CA PHE A 292 11.11 20.62 -6.06
C PHE A 292 12.13 21.08 -5.00
N ILE A 293 13.38 20.64 -5.10
CA ILE A 293 14.45 20.97 -4.14
C ILE A 293 14.69 22.48 -4.07
N LYS A 294 14.70 23.18 -5.20
CA LYS A 294 14.81 24.64 -5.25
C LYS A 294 13.67 25.32 -4.49
N ALA A 295 12.43 24.92 -4.74
CA ALA A 295 11.27 25.49 -4.06
C ALA A 295 11.29 25.19 -2.56
N ARG A 296 11.53 23.93 -2.15
CA ARG A 296 11.60 23.53 -0.74
C ARG A 296 12.72 24.23 0.00
N SER A 297 13.90 24.36 -0.62
CA SER A 297 15.04 25.07 -0.02
C SER A 297 14.74 26.53 0.30
N ALA A 298 13.83 27.19 -0.43
CA ALA A 298 13.42 28.57 -0.18
C ALA A 298 12.35 28.67 0.92
N GLU A 299 11.46 27.70 1.01
CA GLU A 299 10.28 27.67 1.89
C GLU A 299 10.56 27.11 3.30
N LEU A 300 11.52 26.20 3.42
CA LEU A 300 11.87 25.54 4.69
C LEU A 300 12.51 26.55 5.64
N ALA A 301 12.24 26.60 6.93
CA ALA A 301 12.90 27.55 7.83
C ALA A 301 14.40 27.17 7.99
N PRO A 302 15.32 28.12 8.27
CA PRO A 302 16.68 27.77 8.69
C PRO A 302 16.64 26.79 9.87
N GLY A 303 17.43 25.71 9.81
CA GLY A 303 17.39 24.60 10.78
C GLY A 303 16.18 23.66 10.63
N GLY A 304 15.35 23.87 9.61
CA GLY A 304 14.20 23.02 9.30
C GLY A 304 14.61 21.72 8.61
N LEU A 305 13.73 20.71 8.70
CA LEU A 305 13.97 19.37 8.16
C LEU A 305 13.06 19.07 6.96
N LEU A 306 13.59 18.42 5.93
CA LEU A 306 12.87 17.80 4.83
C LEU A 306 13.09 16.29 4.89
N VAL A 307 12.00 15.57 5.13
CA VAL A 307 11.94 14.09 5.15
C VAL A 307 11.37 13.62 3.83
N MET A 308 12.08 12.76 3.12
CA MET A 308 11.63 12.18 1.85
C MET A 308 11.69 10.66 1.89
N LEU A 309 10.56 10.00 1.64
CA LEU A 309 10.46 8.56 1.43
C LEU A 309 10.14 8.29 -0.04
N LEU A 310 11.05 7.67 -0.77
CA LEU A 310 10.88 7.40 -2.20
C LEU A 310 11.01 5.90 -2.50
N PRO A 311 10.25 5.36 -3.47
CA PRO A 311 10.62 4.09 -4.08
C PRO A 311 11.89 4.28 -4.91
N VAL A 312 12.84 3.36 -4.80
CA VAL A 312 14.14 3.45 -5.48
C VAL A 312 14.57 2.10 -6.04
N ARG A 313 15.65 2.13 -6.82
CA ARG A 313 16.41 0.97 -7.24
C ARG A 313 17.83 1.03 -6.68
N ALA A 314 18.52 -0.11 -6.61
CA ALA A 314 19.92 -0.15 -6.17
C ALA A 314 20.84 0.73 -7.04
N ASP A 315 21.87 1.31 -6.42
CA ASP A 315 22.87 2.07 -7.16
C ASP A 315 23.65 1.19 -8.15
N GLY A 316 23.90 1.72 -9.34
CA GLY A 316 24.55 0.99 -10.44
C GLY A 316 23.67 -0.02 -11.19
N SER A 317 22.44 -0.28 -10.72
CA SER A 317 21.48 -1.13 -11.42
C SER A 317 20.96 -0.48 -12.71
N HIS A 318 20.57 -1.29 -13.69
CA HIS A 318 19.82 -0.83 -14.85
C HIS A 318 18.35 -0.54 -14.46
N PRO A 319 17.65 0.43 -15.06
CA PRO A 319 16.23 0.68 -14.74
C PRO A 319 15.31 -0.54 -14.86
N SER A 320 15.58 -1.45 -15.79
CA SER A 320 14.85 -2.73 -15.93
C SER A 320 15.00 -3.67 -14.73
N GLU A 321 15.94 -3.38 -13.83
CA GLU A 321 16.16 -4.13 -12.59
C GLU A 321 15.41 -3.49 -11.40
N SER A 322 14.74 -2.35 -11.60
CA SER A 322 13.88 -1.79 -10.56
C SER A 322 12.63 -2.64 -10.37
N TYR A 323 12.38 -3.06 -9.13
CA TYR A 323 11.18 -3.79 -8.78
C TYR A 323 9.90 -3.01 -9.10
N GLY A 324 9.78 -1.78 -8.57
CA GLY A 324 8.62 -0.93 -8.81
C GLY A 324 8.37 -0.65 -10.30
N ALA A 325 9.45 -0.50 -11.07
CA ALA A 325 9.32 -0.29 -12.50
C ALA A 325 8.83 -1.53 -13.26
N ASN A 326 9.22 -2.75 -12.85
CA ASN A 326 8.69 -3.97 -13.45
C ASN A 326 7.20 -4.19 -13.14
N ILE A 327 6.73 -3.75 -11.97
CA ILE A 327 5.28 -3.77 -11.66
C ILE A 327 4.52 -2.90 -12.66
N ILE A 328 5.00 -1.69 -12.97
CA ILE A 328 4.40 -0.85 -14.02
C ILE A 328 4.53 -1.49 -15.41
N GLU A 329 5.65 -2.16 -15.72
CA GLU A 329 5.80 -2.86 -16.99
C GLU A 329 4.81 -4.02 -17.18
N CYS A 330 4.37 -4.68 -16.10
CA CYS A 330 3.32 -5.71 -16.17
C CYS A 330 1.98 -5.12 -16.66
N LEU A 331 1.73 -3.82 -16.42
CA LEU A 331 0.57 -3.12 -16.96
C LEU A 331 0.73 -2.91 -18.47
N GLY A 332 1.95 -2.60 -18.91
CA GLY A 332 2.30 -2.52 -20.33
C GLY A 332 2.15 -3.87 -21.05
N ASP A 333 2.61 -4.94 -20.41
CA ASP A 333 2.46 -6.31 -20.93
C ASP A 333 0.96 -6.69 -21.06
N THR A 334 0.14 -6.27 -20.09
CA THR A 334 -1.32 -6.46 -20.13
C THR A 334 -1.95 -5.74 -21.33
N LEU A 335 -1.58 -4.48 -21.58
CA LEU A 335 -2.06 -3.74 -22.75
C LEU A 335 -1.58 -4.39 -24.05
N ALA A 336 -0.35 -4.89 -24.11
CA ALA A 336 0.18 -5.57 -25.28
C ALA A 336 -0.59 -6.87 -25.59
N ASP A 337 -1.02 -7.62 -24.57
CA ASP A 337 -1.87 -8.80 -24.76
C ASP A 337 -3.26 -8.42 -25.27
N MET A 338 -3.85 -7.34 -24.75
CA MET A 338 -5.12 -6.80 -25.25
C MET A 338 -5.05 -6.33 -26.70
N VAL A 339 -3.92 -5.79 -27.15
CA VAL A 339 -3.67 -5.49 -28.58
C VAL A 339 -3.65 -6.77 -29.41
N LYS A 340 -2.95 -7.82 -28.97
CA LYS A 340 -2.90 -9.12 -29.68
C LYS A 340 -4.27 -9.78 -29.78
N GLU A 341 -5.11 -9.61 -28.76
CA GLU A 341 -6.50 -10.08 -28.73
C GLU A 341 -7.44 -9.21 -29.60
N GLY A 342 -6.99 -8.06 -30.08
CA GLY A 342 -7.79 -7.13 -30.88
C GLY A 342 -8.81 -6.32 -30.07
N LEU A 343 -8.62 -6.21 -28.75
CA LEU A 343 -9.51 -5.45 -27.85
C LEU A 343 -9.22 -3.95 -27.88
N ILE A 344 -7.97 -3.58 -28.15
CA ILE A 344 -7.51 -2.20 -28.29
C ILE A 344 -6.55 -2.08 -29.46
N SER A 345 -6.41 -0.88 -30.04
CA SER A 345 -5.45 -0.60 -31.11
C SER A 345 -4.03 -0.39 -30.59
N GLU A 346 -3.02 -0.79 -31.36
CA GLU A 346 -1.60 -0.53 -31.07
C GLU A 346 -1.35 0.99 -30.90
N ASP A 347 -1.90 1.82 -31.80
CA ASP A 347 -1.79 3.29 -31.75
C ASP A 347 -2.26 3.89 -30.41
N LEU A 348 -3.24 3.26 -29.74
CA LEU A 348 -3.77 3.74 -28.47
C LEU A 348 -2.74 3.52 -27.34
N VAL A 349 -2.03 2.38 -27.39
CA VAL A 349 -0.95 2.05 -26.46
C VAL A 349 0.28 2.90 -26.75
N ASP A 350 0.65 3.06 -28.02
CA ASP A 350 1.83 3.82 -28.46
C ASP A 350 1.78 5.30 -28.06
N ALA A 351 0.57 5.88 -27.95
CA ALA A 351 0.35 7.25 -27.53
C ALA A 351 0.31 7.43 -26.00
N PHE A 352 0.26 6.34 -25.22
CA PHE A 352 0.20 6.40 -23.76
C PHE A 352 1.56 6.12 -23.12
N ASN A 353 1.98 6.97 -22.20
CA ASN A 353 3.16 6.75 -21.36
C ASN A 353 2.82 7.07 -19.91
N PHE A 354 3.30 6.24 -19.00
CA PHE A 354 3.05 6.33 -17.58
C PHE A 354 4.07 7.29 -16.94
N PRO A 355 3.65 8.37 -16.26
CA PRO A 355 4.54 9.45 -15.83
C PRO A 355 5.24 9.12 -14.51
N VAL A 356 6.05 8.06 -14.48
CA VAL A 356 6.81 7.66 -13.30
C VAL A 356 8.27 7.41 -13.62
N PHE A 357 9.13 7.69 -12.64
CA PHE A 357 10.54 7.35 -12.68
C PHE A 357 10.98 6.80 -11.31
N PHE A 358 11.66 5.66 -11.32
CA PHE A 358 12.25 5.02 -10.16
C PHE A 358 13.76 5.31 -10.13
N PRO A 359 14.20 6.31 -9.35
CA PRO A 359 15.60 6.73 -9.32
C PRO A 359 16.46 5.77 -8.49
N SER A 360 17.76 5.82 -8.69
CA SER A 360 18.71 5.26 -7.73
C SER A 360 18.91 6.19 -6.53
N VAL A 361 19.42 5.66 -5.42
CA VAL A 361 19.72 6.47 -4.22
C VAL A 361 20.75 7.57 -4.55
N SER A 362 21.76 7.25 -5.36
CA SER A 362 22.76 8.22 -5.83
C SER A 362 22.16 9.32 -6.72
N GLU A 363 21.21 9.00 -7.59
CA GLU A 363 20.52 10.01 -8.42
C GLU A 363 19.72 11.01 -7.56
N VAL A 364 19.04 10.53 -6.50
CA VAL A 364 18.36 11.42 -5.54
C VAL A 364 19.36 12.30 -4.79
N LYS A 365 20.46 11.71 -4.31
CA LYS A 365 21.52 12.44 -3.57
C LYS A 365 22.18 13.51 -4.44
N GLU A 366 22.40 13.24 -5.72
CA GLU A 366 23.01 14.17 -6.67
C GLU A 366 22.23 15.48 -6.76
N VAL A 367 20.90 15.38 -6.95
CA VAL A 367 20.03 16.56 -7.05
C VAL A 367 19.97 17.35 -5.74
N ILE A 368 19.97 16.68 -4.58
CA ILE A 368 19.97 17.39 -3.29
C ILE A 368 21.29 18.14 -3.08
N ARG A 369 22.43 17.51 -3.40
CA ARG A 369 23.77 18.08 -3.21
C ARG A 369 24.06 19.25 -4.14
N SER A 370 23.35 19.39 -5.26
CA SER A 370 23.48 20.56 -6.14
C SER A 370 22.94 21.84 -5.49
N ASN A 371 22.13 21.72 -4.43
CA ASN A 371 21.59 22.85 -3.68
C ASN A 371 22.47 23.17 -2.45
N SER A 372 23.11 24.33 -2.44
CA SER A 372 24.03 24.76 -1.37
C SER A 372 23.36 25.04 -0.02
N TYR A 373 22.03 25.12 0.05
CA TYR A 373 21.30 25.40 1.29
C TYR A 373 20.89 24.14 2.05
N LEU A 374 21.05 22.97 1.45
CA LEU A 374 20.58 21.70 2.00
C LEU A 374 21.76 20.78 2.32
N ASN A 375 21.68 20.07 3.43
CA ASN A 375 22.62 19.02 3.79
C ASN A 375 21.86 17.70 3.99
N ILE A 376 22.42 16.60 3.48
CA ILE A 376 21.87 15.27 3.73
C ILE A 376 22.41 14.79 5.07
N GLU A 377 21.54 14.70 6.07
CA GLU A 377 21.90 14.28 7.43
C GLU A 377 21.84 12.76 7.57
N ARG A 378 20.85 12.13 6.94
CA ARG A 378 20.61 10.70 7.09
C ARG A 378 20.04 10.08 5.83
N VAL A 379 20.40 8.83 5.58
CA VAL A 379 19.89 8.00 4.49
C VAL A 379 19.68 6.60 5.03
N ASP A 380 18.43 6.19 5.17
CA ASP A 380 18.05 4.86 5.63
C ASP A 380 17.40 4.07 4.50
N GLU A 381 17.97 2.90 4.22
CA GLU A 381 17.48 1.98 3.20
C GLU A 381 16.43 1.03 3.80
N ILE A 382 15.25 1.01 3.20
CA ILE A 382 14.12 0.19 3.63
C ILE A 382 14.00 -1.00 2.69
N HIS A 383 14.18 -2.18 3.26
CA HIS A 383 14.17 -3.45 2.54
C HIS A 383 12.86 -4.21 2.81
N SER A 384 12.20 -4.67 1.76
CA SER A 384 10.96 -5.45 1.90
C SER A 384 11.26 -6.91 2.21
N GLY A 385 10.71 -7.42 3.32
CA GLY A 385 10.71 -8.84 3.68
C GLY A 385 9.54 -9.66 3.11
N VAL A 386 8.67 -9.03 2.31
CA VAL A 386 7.45 -9.65 1.77
C VAL A 386 7.78 -10.71 0.72
N ASP A 387 7.08 -11.85 0.77
CA ASP A 387 7.08 -12.80 -0.34
C ASP A 387 6.23 -12.23 -1.47
N ARG A 388 6.92 -11.63 -2.44
CA ARG A 388 6.30 -10.93 -3.57
C ARG A 388 5.64 -11.88 -4.58
N SER A 389 5.88 -13.19 -4.48
CA SER A 389 5.26 -14.18 -5.37
C SER A 389 3.94 -14.73 -4.83
N SER A 390 3.54 -14.34 -3.61
CA SER A 390 2.30 -14.82 -3.00
C SER A 390 1.07 -14.32 -3.78
N PRO A 391 0.00 -15.14 -3.92
CA PRO A 391 -1.26 -14.68 -4.51
C PRO A 391 -1.86 -13.47 -3.80
N GLY A 392 -1.73 -13.40 -2.46
CA GLY A 392 -2.20 -12.27 -1.67
C GLY A 392 -1.45 -10.97 -1.99
N TYR A 393 -0.14 -11.08 -2.19
CA TYR A 393 0.70 -9.95 -2.57
C TYR A 393 0.37 -9.44 -3.97
N ILE A 394 0.18 -10.35 -4.94
CA ILE A 394 -0.21 -10.00 -6.32
C ILE A 394 -1.54 -9.23 -6.31
N GLN A 395 -2.51 -9.69 -5.52
CA GLN A 395 -3.79 -9.01 -5.39
C GLN A 395 -3.63 -7.64 -4.69
N SER A 396 -2.81 -7.55 -3.65
CA SER A 396 -2.47 -6.27 -3.02
C SER A 396 -1.81 -5.29 -4.01
N CYS A 397 -0.91 -5.77 -4.86
CA CYS A 397 -0.27 -4.98 -5.90
C CYS A 397 -1.29 -4.47 -6.93
N LYS A 398 -2.21 -5.32 -7.41
CA LYS A 398 -3.32 -4.89 -8.28
C LYS A 398 -4.07 -3.73 -7.64
N MET A 399 -4.49 -3.88 -6.37
CA MET A 399 -5.28 -2.86 -5.68
C MET A 399 -4.50 -1.55 -5.48
N HIS A 400 -3.23 -1.62 -5.08
CA HIS A 400 -2.38 -0.45 -4.90
C HIS A 400 -2.14 0.32 -6.20
N VAL A 401 -1.75 -0.39 -7.28
CA VAL A 401 -1.52 0.24 -8.58
C VAL A 401 -2.82 0.82 -9.12
N ARG A 402 -3.95 0.11 -8.99
CA ARG A 402 -5.26 0.64 -9.37
C ARG A 402 -5.59 1.92 -8.62
N ALA A 403 -5.53 1.93 -7.29
CA ALA A 403 -5.80 3.10 -6.49
C ALA A 403 -4.92 4.31 -6.89
N ALA A 404 -3.65 4.07 -7.22
CA ALA A 404 -2.71 5.12 -7.59
C ALA A 404 -2.87 5.63 -9.04
N SER A 405 -3.46 4.85 -9.95
CA SER A 405 -3.40 5.12 -11.40
C SER A 405 -4.74 5.13 -12.13
N GLU A 406 -5.81 4.66 -11.49
CA GLU A 406 -7.16 4.58 -12.08
C GLU A 406 -7.62 5.93 -12.63
N GLY A 407 -7.35 7.05 -11.94
CA GLY A 407 -7.71 8.37 -12.44
C GLY A 407 -7.07 8.72 -13.79
N ILE A 408 -5.80 8.36 -13.99
CA ILE A 408 -5.07 8.62 -15.25
C ILE A 408 -5.53 7.65 -16.34
N LEU A 409 -5.69 6.37 -15.98
CA LEU A 409 -6.11 5.32 -16.91
C LEU A 409 -7.57 5.54 -17.37
N CYS A 410 -8.51 5.80 -16.46
CA CYS A 410 -9.91 6.07 -16.82
C CYS A 410 -10.03 7.32 -17.70
N LYS A 411 -9.22 8.35 -17.47
CA LYS A 411 -9.22 9.56 -18.31
C LYS A 411 -8.76 9.26 -19.75
N TYR A 412 -7.83 8.34 -19.92
CA TYR A 412 -7.24 8.03 -21.23
C TYR A 412 -7.96 6.89 -21.97
N PHE A 413 -8.19 5.77 -21.28
CA PHE A 413 -8.76 4.53 -21.81
C PHE A 413 -10.30 4.43 -21.60
N GLY A 414 -10.86 5.21 -20.68
CA GLY A 414 -12.26 5.07 -20.24
C GLY A 414 -12.44 4.05 -19.12
N GLN A 415 -13.55 4.17 -18.39
CA GLN A 415 -13.83 3.34 -17.20
C GLN A 415 -13.85 1.84 -17.51
N ASN A 416 -14.67 1.43 -18.49
CA ASN A 416 -14.84 0.01 -18.81
C ASN A 416 -13.51 -0.67 -19.19
N LEU A 417 -12.70 0.00 -20.02
CA LEU A 417 -11.41 -0.55 -20.43
C LEU A 417 -10.43 -0.58 -19.26
N THR A 418 -10.49 0.40 -18.35
CA THR A 418 -9.67 0.41 -17.13
C THR A 418 -10.03 -0.75 -16.20
N ASP A 419 -11.33 -1.06 -16.06
CA ASP A 419 -11.79 -2.24 -15.33
C ASP A 419 -11.21 -3.53 -15.92
N ASP A 420 -11.35 -3.71 -17.24
CA ASP A 420 -10.82 -4.87 -17.97
C ASP A 420 -9.29 -5.01 -17.84
N ILE A 421 -8.55 -3.89 -17.93
CA ILE A 421 -7.09 -3.85 -17.74
C ILE A 421 -6.75 -4.42 -16.35
N PHE A 422 -7.40 -3.94 -15.30
CA PHE A 422 -7.09 -4.39 -13.94
C PHE A 422 -7.57 -5.81 -13.65
N ASP A 423 -8.56 -6.33 -14.35
CA ASP A 423 -8.97 -7.73 -14.22
C ASP A 423 -7.96 -8.71 -14.81
N ARG A 424 -7.24 -8.30 -15.86
CA ARG A 424 -6.18 -9.09 -16.50
C ARG A 424 -4.81 -8.90 -15.87
N TYR A 425 -4.56 -7.73 -15.30
CA TYR A 425 -3.26 -7.33 -14.75
C TYR A 425 -2.59 -8.35 -13.81
N PRO A 426 -3.30 -9.04 -12.88
CA PRO A 426 -2.69 -10.04 -12.00
C PRO A 426 -1.95 -11.17 -12.72
N GLU A 427 -2.42 -11.59 -13.90
CA GLU A 427 -1.81 -12.69 -14.65
C GLU A 427 -0.39 -12.32 -15.11
N ASN A 428 -0.19 -11.08 -15.56
CA ASN A 428 1.11 -10.58 -15.97
C ASN A 428 2.06 -10.36 -14.78
N ILE A 429 1.54 -9.94 -13.63
CA ILE A 429 2.33 -9.89 -12.38
C ILE A 429 2.78 -11.30 -11.98
N GLU A 430 1.87 -12.28 -11.98
CA GLU A 430 2.19 -13.67 -11.64
C GLU A 430 3.24 -14.25 -12.58
N GLN A 431 3.11 -13.98 -13.88
CA GLN A 431 4.06 -14.42 -14.89
C GLN A 431 5.43 -13.77 -14.70
N PHE A 432 5.49 -12.48 -14.38
CA PHE A 432 6.73 -11.79 -14.05
C PHE A 432 7.46 -12.49 -12.90
N PHE A 433 6.75 -12.85 -11.81
CA PHE A 433 7.37 -13.50 -10.66
C PHE A 433 7.93 -14.89 -10.96
N LYS A 434 7.40 -15.59 -11.98
CA LYS A 434 7.92 -16.88 -12.46
C LYS A 434 9.19 -16.76 -13.31
N THR A 435 9.60 -15.54 -13.71
CA THR A 435 10.77 -15.36 -14.57
C THR A 435 12.10 -15.49 -13.82
N SER A 436 13.15 -15.88 -14.54
CA SER A 436 14.52 -15.85 -14.04
C SER A 436 14.99 -14.44 -13.65
N ARG A 437 14.44 -13.40 -14.29
CA ARG A 437 14.68 -11.99 -13.95
C ARG A 437 14.17 -11.65 -12.56
N SER A 438 12.91 -11.97 -12.27
CA SER A 438 12.35 -11.84 -10.90
C SER A 438 13.19 -12.60 -9.88
N THR A 439 13.59 -13.83 -10.21
CA THR A 439 14.42 -14.66 -9.32
C THR A 439 15.79 -14.03 -9.04
N HIS A 440 16.39 -13.35 -10.03
CA HIS A 440 17.62 -12.59 -9.86
C HIS A 440 17.39 -11.38 -8.96
N LEU A 441 16.37 -10.57 -9.23
CA LEU A 441 15.99 -9.41 -8.42
C LEU A 441 15.74 -9.78 -6.96
N GLY A 442 15.02 -10.87 -6.68
CA GLY A 442 14.78 -11.34 -5.31
C GLY A 442 16.07 -11.77 -4.57
N LYS A 443 17.17 -12.04 -5.30
CA LYS A 443 18.47 -12.40 -4.74
C LYS A 443 19.43 -11.20 -4.63
N THR A 444 19.36 -10.24 -5.56
CA THR A 444 20.32 -9.14 -5.69
C THR A 444 19.79 -7.79 -5.22
N ASP A 445 18.47 -7.58 -5.19
CA ASP A 445 17.87 -6.29 -4.83
C ASP A 445 16.60 -6.45 -3.96
N LYS A 446 16.79 -6.31 -2.65
CA LYS A 446 15.68 -6.19 -1.68
C LYS A 446 15.36 -4.72 -1.35
N LEU A 447 16.13 -3.78 -1.89
CA LEU A 447 15.92 -2.36 -1.66
C LEU A 447 14.62 -1.97 -2.37
N ASP A 448 13.69 -1.44 -1.60
CA ASP A 448 12.38 -1.04 -2.11
C ASP A 448 12.25 0.48 -2.07
N LYS A 449 12.66 1.05 -0.93
CA LYS A 449 12.48 2.46 -0.61
C LYS A 449 13.71 3.00 0.10
N VAL A 450 13.88 4.30 0.04
CA VAL A 450 14.87 5.03 0.82
C VAL A 450 14.19 6.17 1.56
N LEU A 451 14.56 6.36 2.82
CA LEU A 451 14.22 7.53 3.60
C LEU A 451 15.46 8.45 3.65
N LEU A 452 15.31 9.70 3.20
CA LEU A 452 16.32 10.74 3.34
C LEU A 452 15.86 11.80 4.32
N LEU A 453 16.74 12.16 5.25
CA LEU A 453 16.62 13.35 6.08
C LEU A 453 17.54 14.43 5.53
N VAL A 454 16.97 15.58 5.21
CA VAL A 454 17.68 16.73 4.66
C VAL A 454 17.47 17.93 5.58
N LEU A 455 18.55 18.53 6.06
CA LEU A 455 18.54 19.73 6.89
C LEU A 455 18.71 20.96 6.01
N ARG A 456 17.93 22.02 6.25
CA ARG A 456 18.24 23.35 5.73
C ARG A 456 19.29 24.00 6.62
N ASN A 457 20.46 24.27 6.03
CA ASN A 457 21.57 24.95 6.69
C ASN A 457 21.07 26.24 7.37
N GLY A 458 21.61 26.52 8.57
CA GLY A 458 21.41 27.81 9.23
C GLY A 458 21.83 28.97 8.32
N ALA A 459 21.25 30.15 8.54
CA ALA A 459 21.74 31.35 7.85
C ALA A 459 23.20 31.58 8.27
N SER A 460 24.13 31.54 7.31
CA SER A 460 25.50 32.03 7.48
C SER A 460 25.52 33.53 7.66
#